data_AF-A0A538HH37-F1
#
_entry.id   AF-A0A538HH37-F1
#
_cell.length_a   1.000
_cell.length_b   1.000
_cell.length_c   1.000
_cell.angle_alpha   90.00
_cell.angle_beta   90.00
_cell.angle_gamma   90.00
#
_symmetry.space_group_name_H-M   'P 1'
#
loop_
_entity.id
_entity.type
_entity.pdbx_description
1 polymer ?
#
loop_
_entity_poly.entity_id
_entity_poly.type
_entity_poly.pdbx_seq_one_letter_code
_entity_poly.pdbx_strand_id
1 'polypeptide(L)' 'MPAKSEKQRKFMGAELARKREGKKTKTGMSEKKLEEYASKGKKKS' A
#
# COMPACT_ATOMS: atom_id res chain seq x y z
N MET A 1 1.66 9.63 3.68
CA MET A 1 1.75 9.15 5.09
C MET A 1 2.31 7.73 5.07
N PRO A 2 3.39 7.41 5.80
CA PRO A 2 3.87 6.03 5.89
C PRO A 2 2.89 5.17 6.70
N ALA A 3 2.85 3.86 6.44
CA ALA A 3 2.09 2.92 7.27
C ALA A 3 2.61 2.95 8.72
N LYS A 4 1.69 2.98 9.69
CA LYS A 4 2.01 3.09 11.12
C LYS A 4 2.57 1.78 11.71
N SER A 5 2.33 0.65 11.03
CA SER A 5 2.82 -0.67 11.45
C SER A 5 3.26 -1.52 10.26
N GLU A 6 4.14 -2.49 10.51
CA GLU A 6 4.59 -3.41 9.46
C GLU A 6 3.45 -4.27 8.91
N LYS A 7 2.50 -4.68 9.78
CA LYS A 7 1.29 -5.40 9.39
C LYS A 7 0.45 -4.60 8.41
N GLN A 8 0.28 -3.31 8.68
CA GLN A 8 -0.43 -2.39 7.77
C GLN A 8 0.34 -2.24 6.45
N ARG A 9 1.67 -2.09 6.48
CA ARG A 9 2.49 -2.03 5.25
C ARG A 9 2.31 -3.26 4.37
N LYS A 10 2.40 -4.46 4.96
CA LYS A 10 2.22 -5.73 4.25
C LYS A 10 0.80 -5.87 3.70
N PHE A 11 -0.22 -5.51 4.48
CA PHE A 11 -1.61 -5.52 4.03
C PHE A 11 -1.83 -4.57 2.84
N MET A 12 -1.31 -3.36 2.90
CA MET A 12 -1.43 -2.39 1.80
C MET A 12 -0.65 -2.80 0.57
N GLY A 13 0.50 -3.48 0.72
CA GLY A 13 1.23 -4.08 -0.39
C GLY A 13 0.44 -5.19 -1.09
N ALA A 14 -0.27 -6.04 -0.34
CA ALA A 14 -1.13 -7.07 -0.92
C ALA A 14 -2.36 -6.49 -1.64
N GLU A 15 -2.90 -5.38 -1.13
CA GLU A 15 -3.99 -4.65 -1.77
C GLU A 15 -3.50 -3.93 -3.05
N LEU A 16 -2.27 -3.40 -3.06
CA LEU A 16 -1.64 -2.84 -4.25
C LEU A 16 -1.51 -3.88 -5.37
N ALA A 17 -0.99 -5.07 -5.04
CA ALA A 17 -0.88 -6.18 -5.99
C ALA A 17 -2.25 -6.56 -6.58
N ARG A 18 -3.29 -6.68 -5.74
CA ARG A 18 -4.66 -6.93 -6.21
C ARG A 18 -5.17 -5.84 -7.15
N LYS A 19 -4.92 -4.57 -6.84
CA LYS A 19 -5.32 -3.45 -7.72
C LYS A 19 -4.64 -3.57 -9.10
N ARG A 20 -3.35 -3.90 -9.13
CA ARG A 20 -2.56 -4.09 -10.38
C ARG A 20 -3.02 -5.29 -11.20
N GLU A 21 -3.51 -6.33 -10.53
CA GLU A 21 -4.19 -7.47 -11.18
C GLU A 21 -5.61 -7.12 -11.68
N GLY A 22 -6.07 -5.87 -11.55
CA GLY A 22 -7.42 -5.45 -11.92
C GLY A 22 -8.51 -5.91 -10.95
N LYS A 23 -8.13 -6.45 -9.78
CA LYS A 23 -9.08 -6.93 -8.76
C LYS A 23 -9.51 -5.77 -7.86
N LYS A 24 -10.73 -5.89 -7.33
CA LYS A 24 -11.26 -4.93 -6.35
C LYS A 24 -10.45 -5.02 -5.05
N THR A 25 -10.06 -3.86 -4.53
CA THR A 25 -9.41 -3.73 -3.22
C THR A 25 -10.46 -3.63 -2.13
N LYS A 26 -10.20 -4.20 -0.96
CA LYS A 26 -11.06 -4.06 0.23
C LYS A 26 -10.99 -2.65 0.81
N THR A 27 -9.89 -1.95 0.59
CA THR A 27 -9.65 -0.60 1.11
C THR A 27 -10.31 0.51 0.28
N GLY A 28 -10.72 0.23 -0.96
CA GLY A 28 -11.25 1.25 -1.88
C GLY A 28 -10.22 2.31 -2.30
N MET A 29 -8.96 2.19 -1.89
CA MET A 29 -7.93 3.18 -2.16
C MET A 29 -7.45 3.14 -3.61
N SER A 30 -6.85 4.25 -4.05
CA SER A 30 -6.15 4.36 -5.32
C SER A 30 -4.79 3.66 -5.26
N GLU A 31 -4.28 3.26 -6.42
CA GLU A 31 -2.99 2.56 -6.54
C GLU A 31 -1.85 3.35 -5.89
N LYS A 32 -1.74 4.64 -6.19
CA LYS A 32 -0.72 5.53 -5.61
C LYS A 32 -0.77 5.58 -4.08
N LYS A 33 -1.97 5.59 -3.49
CA LYS A 33 -2.14 5.60 -2.04
C LYS A 33 -1.68 4.26 -1.43
N LEU A 34 -2.02 3.15 -2.07
CA LEU A 34 -1.59 1.81 -1.67
C LEU A 34 -0.07 1.66 -1.75
N GLU A 35 0.55 2.22 -2.79
CA GLU A 35 2.01 2.25 -2.97
C GLU A 35 2.70 3.07 -1.88
N GLU A 36 2.19 4.27 -1.55
CA GLU A 36 2.73 5.08 -0.47
C GLU A 36 2.71 4.34 0.88
N TYR A 37 1.61 3.64 1.18
CA TYR A 37 1.50 2.85 2.41
C TYR A 37 2.30 1.55 2.39
N ALA A 38 2.47 0.93 1.22
CA ALA A 38 3.27 -0.27 1.04
C ALA A 38 4.78 0.03 1.06
N SER A 39 5.17 1.25 0.72
CA SER A 39 6.56 1.68 0.75
C SER A 39 7.09 1.64 2.19
N LYS A 40 8.28 1.04 2.38
CA LYS A 40 9.08 1.29 3.58
C LYS A 40 9.49 2.75 3.46
N GLY A 41 8.97 3.60 4.36
CA GLY A 41 9.11 5.05 4.25
C GLY A 41 10.49 5.43 3.75
N LYS A 42 10.55 6.18 2.64
CA LYS A 42 11.82 6.67 2.09
C LYS A 42 12.56 7.32 3.26
N LYS A 43 13.74 6.80 3.62
CA LYS A 43 14.74 7.65 4.27
C LYS A 43 14.82 8.87 3.35
N LYS A 44 14.44 10.04 3.85
CA LYS A 44 14.87 11.29 3.21
C LYS A 44 16.40 11.20 3.27
N SER A 45 17.01 10.85 2.14
CA SER A 45 18.45 10.98 1.97
C SER A 45 18.81 12.46 1.90
#